data_AF-A0A800J2D4-F1
#
_entry.id   AF-A0A800J2D4-F1
#
_cell.length_a   1.000
_cell.length_b   1.000
_cell.length_c   1.000
_cell.angle_alpha   90.00
_cell.angle_beta   90.00
_cell.angle_gamma   90.00
#
_symmetry.space_group_name_H-M   'P 1'
#
loop_
_entity.id
_entity.type
_entity.pdbx_description
1 polymer ?
#
loop_
_entity_poly.entity_id
_entity_poly.type
_entity_poly.pdbx_seq_one_letter_code
_entity_poly.pdbx_strand_id
1 'polypeptide(L)'
;MIDGHTLLARGWPSGPLIGQALSLARTQTAAGLPESDVQALLDRIHDDPEAILAGQPGFELAQALAELRRQPDPPEVRAAPLDFPVWGRELIDPAAIRQMHDAMRLPVTAAGALMPDAHVGYGVPIGGVVALENAVAPYMVGVDIACRMMLSVYTADDLAFLDETPRRDALRRTIREESRFGIGARFAPRDRRDHAVLEDPDWSATKLLRSLKDKAHSQLGTSGTGNHFVDAGRLAVDASGAEALGISEGTYLAVLTHSGSRGVGATIANRYSKLARAETPLPRELQALAWLGLETELGQEYWTSMNLAGRFASACHHTLHEALAASLGIEPIAQVENHHNFAWIETHEIDGEAREVVVHRKGATPAGEGVLGVVPGSQGHPSYVVRGKGSCRSLHSASHGAGRQMGRKQAIRTIPKAERNEWLRERGVELLGSGMDEAPQAYKDIDEVLALQADLAEPIARFDPEIVLMASDGKSEG
;
A
#
# COMPACT_ATOMS: atom_id res chain seq x y z
N MET A 1 -28.28 3.44 -43.94
CA MET A 1 -27.77 2.35 -43.10
C MET A 1 -27.25 2.96 -41.81
N ILE A 2 -27.77 2.53 -40.66
CA ILE A 2 -27.26 2.97 -39.35
C ILE A 2 -25.93 2.26 -39.10
N ASP A 3 -24.83 3.02 -39.10
CA ASP A 3 -23.49 2.53 -38.83
C ASP A 3 -22.75 3.43 -37.82
N GLY A 4 -21.55 3.00 -37.40
CA GLY A 4 -20.78 3.71 -36.37
C GLY A 4 -20.37 5.13 -36.78
N HIS A 5 -20.08 5.37 -38.07
CA HIS A 5 -19.73 6.70 -38.56
C HIS A 5 -20.94 7.63 -38.50
N THR A 6 -22.11 7.12 -38.86
CA THR A 6 -23.36 7.88 -38.82
C THR A 6 -23.77 8.22 -37.39
N LEU A 7 -23.53 7.32 -36.43
CA LEU A 7 -23.78 7.60 -35.01
C LEU A 7 -22.82 8.64 -34.43
N LEU A 8 -21.52 8.54 -34.74
CA LEU A 8 -20.53 9.56 -34.33
C LEU A 8 -20.87 10.95 -34.89
N ALA A 9 -21.26 11.03 -36.17
CA ALA A 9 -21.68 12.28 -36.81
C ALA A 9 -22.92 12.89 -36.16
N ARG A 10 -23.73 12.09 -35.45
CA ARG A 10 -24.91 12.51 -34.70
C ARG A 10 -24.65 12.77 -33.21
N GLY A 11 -23.38 12.84 -32.81
CA GLY A 11 -23.00 13.23 -31.44
C GLY A 11 -22.93 12.07 -30.45
N TRP A 12 -23.08 10.82 -30.89
CA TRP A 12 -22.90 9.68 -30.00
C TRP A 12 -21.48 9.61 -29.44
N PRO A 13 -21.30 9.34 -28.13
CA PRO A 13 -19.99 9.19 -27.53
C PRO A 13 -19.26 7.98 -28.12
N SER A 14 -18.00 8.17 -28.50
CA SER A 14 -17.16 7.07 -28.98
C SER A 14 -16.99 5.99 -27.91
N GLY A 15 -17.00 4.72 -28.30
CA GLY A 15 -16.73 3.60 -27.39
C GLY A 15 -17.87 2.57 -27.32
N PRO A 16 -18.03 1.86 -26.18
CA PRO A 16 -18.97 0.74 -26.06
C PRO A 16 -20.44 1.09 -26.38
N LEU A 17 -20.85 2.34 -26.14
CA LEU A 17 -22.21 2.81 -26.41
C LEU A 17 -22.56 2.79 -27.90
N ILE A 18 -21.60 3.00 -28.80
CA ILE A 18 -21.83 2.82 -30.25
C ILE A 18 -22.16 1.36 -30.56
N GLY A 19 -21.41 0.43 -29.97
CA GLY A 19 -21.67 -1.01 -30.14
C GLY A 19 -23.06 -1.42 -29.66
N GLN A 20 -23.48 -0.87 -28.51
CA GLN A 20 -24.81 -1.12 -27.94
C GLN A 20 -25.92 -0.48 -28.78
N ALA A 21 -25.74 0.76 -29.26
CA ALA A 21 -26.66 1.44 -30.17
C ALA A 21 -26.85 0.67 -31.48
N LEU A 22 -25.75 0.20 -32.09
CA LEU A 22 -25.81 -0.65 -33.29
C LEU A 22 -26.46 -2.00 -33.02
N SER A 23 -26.28 -2.57 -31.83
CA SER A 23 -26.95 -3.80 -31.43
C SER A 23 -28.45 -3.60 -31.31
N LEU A 24 -28.88 -2.53 -30.64
CA LEU A 24 -30.29 -2.16 -30.53
C LEU A 24 -30.89 -1.91 -31.93
N ALA A 25 -30.18 -1.19 -32.79
CA ALA A 25 -30.62 -0.93 -34.16
C ALA A 25 -30.89 -2.23 -34.92
N ARG A 26 -29.96 -3.18 -34.88
CA ARG A 26 -30.13 -4.50 -35.51
C ARG A 26 -31.33 -5.26 -34.94
N THR A 27 -31.50 -5.27 -33.62
CA THR A 27 -32.63 -5.94 -32.96
C THR A 27 -33.98 -5.36 -33.39
N GLN A 28 -34.10 -4.03 -33.44
CA GLN A 28 -35.36 -3.38 -33.83
C GLN A 28 -35.67 -3.55 -35.32
N THR A 29 -34.66 -3.45 -36.19
CA THR A 29 -34.83 -3.74 -37.63
C THR A 29 -35.25 -5.20 -37.85
N ALA A 30 -34.66 -6.15 -37.12
CA ALA A 30 -35.05 -7.57 -37.20
C ALA A 30 -36.47 -7.83 -36.69
N ALA A 31 -36.98 -6.99 -35.78
CA ALA A 31 -38.38 -7.01 -35.32
C ALA A 31 -39.35 -6.34 -36.31
N GLY A 32 -38.87 -5.85 -37.46
CA GLY A 32 -39.69 -5.28 -38.53
C GLY A 32 -39.89 -3.77 -38.45
N LEU A 33 -39.19 -3.05 -37.57
CA LEU A 33 -39.25 -1.59 -37.55
C LEU A 33 -38.54 -1.00 -38.80
N PRO A 34 -39.14 -0.02 -39.49
CA PRO A 34 -38.47 0.73 -40.54
C PRO A 34 -37.19 1.43 -40.04
N GLU A 35 -36.18 1.55 -40.90
CA GLU A 35 -34.90 2.18 -40.53
C GLU A 35 -35.07 3.62 -40.02
N SER A 36 -36.06 4.37 -40.53
CA SER A 36 -36.41 5.71 -40.05
C SER A 36 -36.85 5.72 -38.58
N ASP A 37 -37.61 4.71 -38.17
CA ASP A 37 -38.19 4.63 -36.82
C ASP A 37 -37.15 4.12 -35.82
N VAL A 38 -36.27 3.23 -36.27
CA VAL A 38 -35.07 2.83 -35.51
C VAL A 38 -34.15 4.03 -35.28
N GLN A 39 -33.94 4.86 -36.30
CA GLN A 39 -33.16 6.09 -36.14
C GLN A 39 -33.82 7.06 -35.17
N ALA A 40 -35.14 7.28 -35.27
CA ALA A 40 -35.87 8.15 -34.35
C ALA A 40 -35.86 7.61 -32.90
N LEU A 41 -35.82 6.30 -32.70
CA LEU A 41 -35.62 5.70 -31.38
C LEU A 41 -34.22 6.03 -30.84
N LEU A 42 -33.17 5.86 -31.65
CA LEU A 42 -31.80 6.18 -31.25
C LEU A 42 -31.63 7.67 -30.97
N ASP A 43 -32.19 8.55 -31.80
CA ASP A 43 -32.14 10.00 -31.59
C ASP A 43 -32.83 10.38 -30.29
N ARG A 44 -33.98 9.76 -29.98
CA ARG A 44 -34.68 9.98 -28.69
C ARG A 44 -33.87 9.52 -27.48
N ILE A 45 -33.26 8.32 -27.55
CA ILE A 45 -32.36 7.82 -26.51
C ILE A 45 -31.16 8.75 -26.36
N HIS A 46 -30.62 9.24 -27.47
CA HIS A 46 -29.50 10.16 -27.47
C HIS A 46 -29.86 11.50 -26.85
N ASP A 47 -30.96 12.12 -27.26
CA ASP A 47 -31.27 13.50 -26.89
C ASP A 47 -31.79 13.58 -25.46
N ASP A 48 -32.65 12.65 -25.06
CA ASP A 48 -33.26 12.61 -23.71
C ASP A 48 -33.27 11.17 -23.16
N PRO A 49 -32.11 10.68 -22.69
CA PRO A 49 -32.00 9.31 -22.18
C PRO A 49 -32.83 9.08 -20.91
N GLU A 50 -33.14 10.11 -20.12
CA GLU A 50 -33.91 9.97 -18.88
C GLU A 50 -35.42 9.77 -19.14
N ALA A 51 -35.92 10.18 -20.30
CA ALA A 51 -37.30 9.94 -20.72
C ALA A 51 -37.60 8.48 -21.09
N ILE A 52 -36.58 7.64 -21.28
CA ILE A 52 -36.75 6.22 -21.62
C ILE A 52 -37.05 5.45 -20.34
N LEU A 53 -38.26 4.90 -20.23
CA LEU A 53 -38.72 4.20 -19.02
C LEU A 53 -38.42 2.70 -19.06
N ALA A 54 -38.36 2.09 -17.88
CA ALA A 54 -38.16 0.65 -17.74
C ALA A 54 -39.21 -0.15 -18.55
N GLY A 55 -38.75 -1.09 -19.35
CA GLY A 55 -39.58 -1.88 -20.28
C GLY A 55 -39.71 -1.30 -21.69
N GLN A 56 -39.21 -0.08 -21.95
CA GLN A 56 -39.13 0.46 -23.31
C GLN A 56 -37.88 -0.04 -24.06
N PRO A 57 -37.94 -0.18 -25.39
CA PRO A 57 -36.77 -0.51 -26.20
C PRO A 57 -35.63 0.48 -25.98
N GLY A 58 -34.43 -0.03 -25.68
CA GLY A 58 -33.24 0.79 -25.47
C GLY A 58 -33.10 1.40 -24.07
N PHE A 59 -33.92 1.00 -23.09
CA PHE A 59 -33.79 1.46 -21.70
C PHE A 59 -32.38 1.29 -21.13
N GLU A 60 -31.74 0.13 -21.28
CA GLU A 60 -30.38 -0.10 -20.78
C GLU A 60 -29.33 0.81 -21.43
N LEU A 61 -29.49 1.06 -22.74
CA LEU A 61 -28.64 1.99 -23.49
C LEU A 61 -28.83 3.43 -23.02
N ALA A 62 -30.08 3.82 -22.78
CA ALA A 62 -30.44 5.13 -22.26
C ALA A 62 -29.89 5.35 -20.85
N GLN A 63 -30.02 4.36 -19.96
CA GLN A 63 -29.41 4.41 -18.63
C GLN A 63 -27.89 4.57 -18.70
N ALA A 64 -27.22 3.80 -19.55
CA ALA A 64 -25.77 3.90 -19.73
C ALA A 64 -25.34 5.26 -20.29
N LEU A 65 -26.12 5.84 -21.21
CA LEU A 65 -25.85 7.18 -21.75
C LEU A 65 -26.14 8.29 -20.74
N ALA A 66 -27.24 8.23 -19.98
CA ALA A 66 -27.55 9.15 -18.90
C ALA A 66 -26.50 9.09 -17.78
N GLU A 67 -26.00 7.90 -17.46
CA GLU A 67 -24.90 7.72 -16.52
C GLU A 67 -23.60 8.36 -17.04
N LEU A 68 -23.27 8.17 -18.33
CA LEU A 68 -22.11 8.82 -18.93
C LEU A 68 -22.23 10.35 -18.91
N ARG A 69 -23.40 10.91 -19.25
CA ARG A 69 -23.63 12.37 -19.28
C ARG A 69 -23.64 13.02 -17.89
N ARG A 70 -23.92 12.25 -16.84
CA ARG A 70 -23.82 12.71 -15.46
C ARG A 70 -22.39 12.67 -14.91
N GLN A 71 -21.43 12.10 -15.65
CA GLN A 71 -20.03 12.14 -15.21
C GLN A 71 -19.52 13.58 -15.24
N PRO A 72 -18.80 14.02 -14.20
CA PRO A 72 -18.22 15.35 -14.18
C PRO A 72 -17.20 15.50 -15.31
N ASP A 73 -17.06 16.73 -15.81
CA ASP A 73 -15.97 17.04 -16.74
C ASP A 73 -14.62 16.71 -16.08
N PRO A 74 -13.63 16.23 -16.85
CA PRO A 74 -12.29 15.99 -16.34
C PRO A 74 -11.73 17.25 -15.68
N PRO A 75 -11.20 17.15 -14.45
CA PRO A 75 -10.59 18.31 -13.81
C PRO A 75 -9.39 18.79 -14.62
N GLU A 76 -9.22 20.11 -14.71
CA GLU A 76 -8.08 20.69 -15.41
C GLU A 76 -6.78 20.38 -14.65
N VAL A 77 -5.84 19.76 -15.36
CA VAL A 77 -4.54 19.34 -14.82
C VAL A 77 -3.51 20.43 -15.12
N ARG A 78 -2.62 20.72 -14.17
CA ARG A 78 -1.56 21.70 -14.38
C ARG A 78 -0.66 21.32 -15.57
N ALA A 79 -0.33 22.31 -16.39
CA ALA A 79 0.58 22.15 -17.52
C ALA A 79 2.00 21.79 -17.04
N ALA A 80 2.46 22.41 -15.94
CA ALA A 80 3.73 22.11 -15.29
C ALA A 80 3.50 21.52 -13.89
N PRO A 81 4.32 20.54 -13.46
CA PRO A 81 4.27 20.02 -12.10
C PRO A 81 4.72 21.08 -11.09
N LEU A 82 4.17 21.03 -9.87
CA LEU A 82 4.79 21.70 -8.72
C LEU A 82 6.20 21.15 -8.47
N ASP A 83 7.09 22.00 -7.95
CA ASP A 83 8.43 21.58 -7.54
C ASP A 83 8.36 20.70 -6.28
N PHE A 84 9.29 19.75 -6.18
CA PHE A 84 9.42 18.87 -5.02
C PHE A 84 10.89 18.47 -4.79
N PRO A 85 11.34 18.37 -3.53
CA PRO A 85 12.65 17.84 -3.21
C PRO A 85 12.75 16.34 -3.48
N VAL A 86 13.94 15.93 -3.91
CA VAL A 86 14.30 14.53 -4.19
C VAL A 86 15.61 14.23 -3.49
N TRP A 87 15.59 13.24 -2.59
CA TRP A 87 16.79 12.71 -1.95
C TRP A 87 17.31 11.53 -2.76
N GLY A 88 18.63 11.41 -2.92
CA GLY A 88 19.24 10.29 -3.64
C GLY A 88 18.83 10.16 -5.12
N ARG A 89 18.72 11.29 -5.84
CA ARG A 89 18.22 11.33 -7.23
C ARG A 89 18.93 10.33 -8.16
N GLU A 90 20.22 10.15 -7.96
CA GLU A 90 21.10 9.22 -8.69
C GLU A 90 20.74 7.75 -8.49
N LEU A 91 20.08 7.40 -7.38
CA LEU A 91 19.62 6.04 -7.08
C LEU A 91 18.20 5.75 -7.59
N ILE A 92 17.51 6.74 -8.16
CA ILE A 92 16.09 6.64 -8.49
C ILE A 92 15.91 6.51 -10.00
N ASP A 93 15.17 5.47 -10.42
CA ASP A 93 14.77 5.28 -11.82
C ASP A 93 14.03 6.54 -12.32
N PRO A 94 14.42 7.13 -13.47
CA PRO A 94 13.71 8.24 -14.08
C PRO A 94 12.19 8.01 -14.24
N ALA A 95 11.74 6.77 -14.39
CA ALA A 95 10.32 6.43 -14.41
C ALA A 95 9.60 6.71 -13.09
N ALA A 96 10.24 6.46 -11.95
CA ALA A 96 9.68 6.78 -10.63
C ALA A 96 9.58 8.30 -10.43
N ILE A 97 10.60 9.05 -10.86
CA ILE A 97 10.57 10.52 -10.84
C ILE A 97 9.44 11.06 -11.73
N ARG A 98 9.19 10.47 -12.91
CA ARG A 98 8.06 10.84 -13.77
C ARG A 98 6.70 10.60 -13.09
N GLN A 99 6.52 9.48 -12.40
CA GLN A 99 5.29 9.23 -11.62
C GLN A 99 5.05 10.31 -10.55
N MET A 100 6.12 10.81 -9.94
CA MET A 100 6.02 11.91 -8.98
C MET A 100 5.65 13.23 -9.67
N HIS A 101 6.26 13.56 -10.81
CA HIS A 101 5.87 14.73 -11.61
C HIS A 101 4.39 14.68 -12.01
N ASP A 102 3.88 13.51 -12.42
CA ASP A 102 2.47 13.33 -12.76
C ASP A 102 1.55 13.62 -11.58
N ALA A 103 1.91 13.19 -10.37
CA ALA A 103 1.18 13.54 -9.15
C ALA A 103 1.22 15.05 -8.86
N MET A 104 2.36 15.71 -9.05
CA MET A 104 2.50 17.15 -8.81
C MET A 104 1.71 18.03 -9.80
N ARG A 105 1.12 17.45 -10.84
CA ARG A 105 0.26 18.15 -11.80
C ARG A 105 -1.21 18.18 -11.40
N LEU A 106 -1.64 17.35 -10.46
CA LEU A 106 -3.05 17.28 -10.08
C LEU A 106 -3.49 18.58 -9.38
N PRO A 107 -4.67 19.13 -9.70
CA PRO A 107 -5.10 20.42 -9.14
C PRO A 107 -5.21 20.40 -7.61
N VAL A 108 -5.52 19.24 -7.03
CA VAL A 108 -5.62 19.05 -5.58
C VAL A 108 -4.27 18.88 -4.88
N THR A 109 -3.16 18.74 -5.60
CA THR A 109 -1.85 18.59 -4.96
C THR A 109 -1.34 19.94 -4.44
N ALA A 110 -0.94 19.95 -3.17
CA ALA A 110 -0.33 21.09 -2.47
C ALA A 110 1.20 21.00 -2.41
N ALA A 111 1.74 19.82 -2.13
CA ALA A 111 3.18 19.60 -1.98
C ALA A 111 3.56 18.13 -2.18
N GLY A 112 4.85 17.85 -2.32
CA GLY A 112 5.36 16.49 -2.38
C GLY A 112 6.83 16.37 -2.05
N ALA A 113 7.28 15.15 -1.82
CA ALA A 113 8.67 14.79 -1.57
C ALA A 113 8.95 13.37 -2.08
N LEU A 114 10.20 13.10 -2.50
CA LEU A 114 10.61 11.79 -3.00
C LEU A 114 11.84 11.26 -2.25
N MET A 115 11.67 10.11 -1.60
CA MET A 115 12.66 9.47 -0.73
C MET A 115 13.74 8.71 -1.53
N PRO A 116 14.94 8.46 -0.96
CA PRO A 116 16.06 7.84 -1.70
C PRO A 116 15.83 6.37 -2.09
N ASP A 117 14.93 5.68 -1.38
CA ASP A 117 14.49 4.31 -1.69
C ASP A 117 13.48 4.24 -2.84
N ALA A 118 13.16 5.39 -3.46
CA ALA A 118 12.08 5.45 -4.42
C ALA A 118 12.30 4.57 -5.65
N HIS A 119 11.22 3.94 -6.10
CA HIS A 119 11.18 3.09 -7.28
C HIS A 119 9.77 3.01 -7.85
N VAL A 120 9.66 2.49 -9.07
CA VAL A 120 8.40 2.48 -9.83
C VAL A 120 7.29 1.76 -9.06
N GLY A 121 6.19 2.48 -8.85
CA GLY A 121 4.99 2.00 -8.17
C GLY A 121 3.77 1.98 -9.10
N TYR A 122 2.58 2.01 -8.50
CA TYR A 122 1.30 2.17 -9.21
C TYR A 122 0.62 3.45 -8.72
N GLY A 123 0.26 4.37 -9.62
CA GLY A 123 -0.08 5.74 -9.20
C GLY A 123 1.21 6.51 -8.92
N VAL A 124 1.50 6.80 -7.66
CA VAL A 124 2.77 7.40 -7.20
C VAL A 124 3.87 6.34 -7.05
N PRO A 125 5.17 6.74 -7.12
CA PRO A 125 6.26 5.82 -6.84
C PRO A 125 6.19 5.31 -5.38
N ILE A 126 6.73 4.12 -5.14
CA ILE A 126 7.10 3.72 -3.77
C ILE A 126 8.26 4.63 -3.37
N GLY A 127 8.32 5.11 -2.12
CA GLY A 127 9.17 6.23 -1.69
C GLY A 127 8.56 7.61 -1.92
N GLY A 128 7.31 7.68 -2.40
CA GLY A 128 6.62 8.93 -2.70
C GLY A 128 5.79 9.46 -1.52
N VAL A 129 5.87 10.77 -1.30
CA VAL A 129 5.03 11.52 -0.36
C VAL A 129 4.28 12.62 -1.11
N VAL A 130 2.95 12.64 -1.03
CA VAL A 130 2.10 13.60 -1.74
C VAL A 130 1.06 14.19 -0.80
N ALA A 131 1.07 15.51 -0.63
CA ALA A 131 0.05 16.24 0.12
C ALA A 131 -1.06 16.73 -0.82
N LEU A 132 -2.31 16.37 -0.51
CA LEU A 132 -3.49 16.82 -1.25
C LEU A 132 -4.37 17.73 -0.39
N GLU A 133 -5.00 18.74 -0.98
CA GLU A 133 -5.98 19.60 -0.34
C GLU A 133 -7.35 18.90 -0.34
N ASN A 134 -7.90 18.63 0.84
CA ASN A 134 -9.26 18.08 1.04
C ASN A 134 -9.60 16.85 0.14
N ALA A 135 -8.59 16.05 -0.20
CA ALA A 135 -8.75 14.94 -1.14
C ALA A 135 -7.91 13.74 -0.72
N VAL A 136 -8.43 12.54 -0.99
CA VAL A 136 -7.75 11.29 -0.70
C VAL A 136 -7.71 10.39 -1.94
N ALA A 137 -6.54 9.89 -2.29
CA ALA A 137 -6.30 9.09 -3.49
C ALA A 137 -5.90 7.65 -3.12
N PRO A 138 -6.79 6.65 -3.32
CA PRO A 138 -6.57 5.28 -2.84
C PRO A 138 -5.28 4.61 -3.35
N TYR A 139 -4.86 4.86 -4.59
CA TYR A 139 -3.61 4.31 -5.10
C TYR A 139 -2.36 5.05 -4.63
N MET A 140 -2.49 6.29 -4.17
CA MET A 140 -1.42 7.02 -3.47
C MET A 140 -1.20 6.46 -2.06
N VAL A 141 -2.23 5.88 -1.43
CA VAL A 141 -2.04 5.06 -0.21
C VAL A 141 -1.39 3.72 -0.55
N GLY A 142 -1.88 3.07 -1.61
CA GLY A 142 -1.41 1.76 -2.05
C GLY A 142 -2.43 0.65 -1.81
N VAL A 143 -2.21 -0.49 -2.49
CA VAL A 143 -3.14 -1.63 -2.43
C VAL A 143 -3.05 -2.41 -1.12
N ASP A 144 -1.90 -2.36 -0.46
CA ASP A 144 -1.69 -2.91 0.88
C ASP A 144 -1.78 -1.76 1.89
N ILE A 145 -3.02 -1.36 2.17
CA ILE A 145 -3.32 -0.24 3.06
C ILE A 145 -2.71 -0.53 4.43
N ALA A 146 -2.07 0.47 5.00
CA ALA A 146 -1.43 0.43 6.30
C ALA A 146 -0.40 -0.68 6.47
N CYS A 147 0.25 -1.09 5.38
CA CYS A 147 1.48 -1.87 5.47
C CYS A 147 2.45 -1.15 6.42
N ARG A 148 3.04 -1.92 7.34
CA ARG A 148 3.78 -1.42 8.49
C ARG A 148 4.85 -2.40 8.96
N MET A 149 5.76 -1.83 9.74
CA MET A 149 6.81 -2.56 10.45
C MET A 149 6.47 -2.60 11.94
N MET A 150 6.80 -3.71 12.60
CA MET A 150 6.82 -3.78 14.06
C MET A 150 8.06 -4.53 14.54
N LEU A 151 8.83 -3.90 15.43
CA LEU A 151 9.98 -4.49 16.11
C LEU A 151 9.61 -4.71 17.58
N SER A 152 9.72 -5.94 18.07
CA SER A 152 9.76 -6.24 19.50
C SER A 152 11.19 -6.53 19.92
N VAL A 153 11.64 -5.87 20.99
CA VAL A 153 12.94 -6.10 21.63
C VAL A 153 12.71 -6.90 22.90
N TYR A 154 13.50 -7.96 23.08
CA TYR A 154 13.46 -8.86 24.25
C TYR A 154 14.75 -8.68 25.07
N THR A 155 14.92 -9.44 26.15
CA THR A 155 16.06 -9.26 27.04
C THR A 155 17.38 -9.73 26.43
N ALA A 156 18.50 -9.35 27.04
CA ALA A 156 19.82 -9.87 26.64
C ALA A 156 19.94 -11.38 26.92
N ASP A 157 19.27 -11.90 27.96
CA ASP A 157 19.25 -13.33 28.27
C ASP A 157 18.51 -14.14 27.19
N ASP A 158 17.57 -13.50 26.49
CA ASP A 158 16.82 -14.13 25.38
C ASP A 158 17.68 -14.32 24.13
N LEU A 159 18.89 -13.75 24.04
CA LEU A 159 19.84 -14.08 22.98
C LEU A 159 20.18 -15.58 22.91
N ALA A 160 19.96 -16.32 24.00
CA ALA A 160 20.04 -17.76 24.01
C ALA A 160 19.14 -18.43 22.94
N PHE A 161 18.06 -17.78 22.49
CA PHE A 161 17.24 -18.23 21.34
C PHE A 161 17.94 -18.13 19.98
N LEU A 162 19.06 -17.41 19.89
CA LEU A 162 19.94 -17.40 18.71
C LEU A 162 21.19 -18.25 18.93
N ASP A 163 21.71 -18.28 20.16
CA ASP A 163 23.01 -18.90 20.49
C ASP A 163 22.94 -20.39 20.82
N GLU A 164 21.82 -20.89 21.38
CA GLU A 164 21.68 -22.28 21.81
C GLU A 164 20.80 -23.08 20.83
N THR A 165 21.35 -24.14 20.23
CA THR A 165 20.63 -24.95 19.21
C THR A 165 19.20 -25.35 19.63
N PRO A 166 18.93 -25.87 20.85
CA PRO A 166 17.57 -26.27 21.22
C PRO A 166 16.59 -25.09 21.28
N ARG A 167 17.04 -23.93 21.76
CA ARG A 167 16.21 -22.72 21.82
C ARG A 167 16.03 -22.11 20.43
N ARG A 168 17.08 -22.13 19.61
CA ARG A 168 17.03 -21.70 18.21
C ARG A 168 16.03 -22.51 17.40
N ASP A 169 15.98 -23.83 17.60
CA ASP A 169 14.97 -24.69 16.99
C ASP A 169 13.55 -24.37 17.48
N ALA A 170 13.39 -24.01 18.75
CA ALA A 170 12.10 -23.55 19.29
C ALA A 170 11.67 -22.22 18.63
N LEU A 171 12.55 -21.23 18.54
CA LEU A 171 12.29 -19.94 17.87
C LEU A 171 11.87 -20.15 16.41
N ARG A 172 12.62 -20.98 15.66
CA ARG A 172 12.28 -21.31 14.27
C ARG A 172 10.90 -21.93 14.13
N ARG A 173 10.57 -22.88 15.00
CA ARG A 173 9.26 -23.54 14.99
C ARG A 173 8.15 -22.54 15.32
N THR A 174 8.32 -21.73 16.35
CA THR A 174 7.35 -20.70 16.75
C THR A 174 7.12 -19.69 15.63
N ILE A 175 8.16 -19.19 14.96
CA ILE A 175 8.01 -18.28 13.81
C ILE A 175 7.13 -18.92 12.71
N ARG A 176 7.31 -20.21 12.42
CA ARG A 176 6.48 -20.92 11.41
C ARG A 176 5.06 -21.22 11.88
N GLU A 177 4.89 -21.51 13.16
CA GLU A 177 3.60 -21.90 13.73
C GLU A 177 2.70 -20.69 13.98
N GLU A 178 3.27 -19.59 14.46
CA GLU A 178 2.52 -18.38 14.81
C GLU A 178 2.33 -17.43 13.63
N SER A 179 3.18 -17.51 12.60
CA SER A 179 3.04 -16.73 11.38
C SER A 179 2.40 -17.57 10.26
N ARG A 180 1.55 -16.95 9.45
CA ARG A 180 0.97 -17.57 8.25
C ARG A 180 1.23 -16.70 7.03
N PHE A 181 1.79 -17.32 5.99
CA PHE A 181 2.07 -16.69 4.71
C PHE A 181 1.23 -17.32 3.59
N GLY A 182 1.10 -16.60 2.48
CA GLY A 182 0.37 -17.03 1.29
C GLY A 182 -0.92 -16.23 1.03
N ILE A 183 -1.35 -16.27 -0.23
CA ILE A 183 -2.60 -15.61 -0.66
C ILE A 183 -3.77 -16.31 0.04
N GLY A 184 -4.58 -15.55 0.77
CA GLY A 184 -5.72 -16.08 1.50
C GLY A 184 -5.36 -16.90 2.74
N ALA A 185 -4.10 -16.84 3.19
CA ALA A 185 -3.68 -17.40 4.47
C ALA A 185 -4.61 -16.92 5.59
N ARG A 186 -4.99 -17.86 6.44
CA ARG A 186 -5.98 -17.67 7.51
C ARG A 186 -5.80 -18.73 8.59
N PHE A 187 -6.21 -18.40 9.80
CA PHE A 187 -6.36 -19.37 10.88
C PHE A 187 -7.65 -20.17 10.72
N ALA A 188 -7.58 -21.47 11.02
CA ALA A 188 -8.77 -22.31 11.11
C ALA A 188 -9.67 -21.80 12.24
N PRO A 189 -11.01 -22.03 12.21
CA PRO A 189 -11.93 -21.46 13.19
C PRO A 189 -11.55 -21.69 14.67
N ARG A 190 -10.94 -22.83 14.99
CA ARG A 190 -10.48 -23.18 16.35
C ARG A 190 -9.18 -22.47 16.79
N ASP A 191 -8.42 -21.98 15.82
CA ASP A 191 -7.10 -21.37 16.00
C ASP A 191 -7.14 -19.85 15.74
N ARG A 192 -8.34 -19.30 15.54
CA ARG A 192 -8.52 -17.86 15.36
C ARG A 192 -8.17 -17.14 16.65
N ARG A 193 -7.56 -15.99 16.48
CA ARG A 193 -7.16 -15.10 17.57
C ARG A 193 -8.21 -14.00 17.71
N ASP A 194 -8.36 -13.50 18.93
CA ASP A 194 -9.19 -12.36 19.24
C ASP A 194 -8.34 -11.11 19.46
N HIS A 195 -8.91 -9.96 19.14
CA HIS A 195 -8.33 -8.64 19.44
C HIS A 195 -9.45 -7.60 19.44
N ALA A 196 -9.31 -6.54 20.24
CA ALA A 196 -10.32 -5.49 20.38
C ALA A 196 -10.75 -4.84 19.05
N VAL A 197 -9.87 -4.86 18.04
CA VAL A 197 -10.16 -4.36 16.68
C VAL A 197 -11.34 -5.06 16.01
N LEU A 198 -11.66 -6.30 16.39
CA LEU A 198 -12.80 -7.02 15.82
C LEU A 198 -14.13 -6.39 16.28
N GLU A 199 -14.14 -5.73 17.43
CA GLU A 199 -15.29 -5.02 18.00
C GLU A 199 -15.31 -3.53 17.65
N ASP A 200 -14.44 -3.10 16.74
CA ASP A 200 -14.42 -1.73 16.23
C ASP A 200 -15.78 -1.38 15.56
N PRO A 201 -16.42 -0.25 15.94
CA PRO A 201 -17.73 0.11 15.41
C PRO A 201 -17.71 0.36 13.90
N ASP A 202 -16.57 0.71 13.30
CA ASP A 202 -16.46 1.02 11.87
C ASP A 202 -16.70 -0.22 11.00
N TRP A 203 -16.58 -1.44 11.55
CA TRP A 203 -17.03 -2.65 10.84
C TRP A 203 -18.50 -2.55 10.42
N SER A 204 -19.31 -1.78 11.14
CA SER A 204 -20.72 -1.57 10.84
C SER A 204 -21.00 -0.39 9.91
N ALA A 205 -20.02 0.49 9.64
CA ALA A 205 -20.20 1.76 8.95
C ALA A 205 -20.72 1.60 7.52
N THR A 206 -20.22 0.60 6.77
CA THR A 206 -20.66 0.33 5.39
C THR A 206 -20.97 -1.15 5.18
N LYS A 207 -21.76 -1.46 4.15
CA LYS A 207 -22.02 -2.86 3.75
C LYS A 207 -20.72 -3.59 3.39
N LEU A 208 -19.76 -2.88 2.80
CA LEU A 208 -18.45 -3.43 2.46
C LEU A 208 -17.72 -3.89 3.73
N LEU A 209 -17.56 -3.00 4.71
CA LEU A 209 -16.83 -3.31 5.95
C LEU A 209 -17.50 -4.45 6.72
N ARG A 210 -18.84 -4.45 6.83
CA ARG A 210 -19.57 -5.56 7.47
C ARG A 210 -19.24 -6.91 6.85
N SER A 211 -19.15 -6.97 5.52
CA SER A 211 -18.80 -8.20 4.80
C SER A 211 -17.35 -8.65 4.99
N LEU A 212 -16.48 -7.76 5.48
CA LEU A 212 -15.05 -8.04 5.69
C LEU A 212 -14.71 -8.48 7.12
N LYS A 213 -15.60 -8.32 8.12
CA LYS A 213 -15.32 -8.66 9.53
C LYS A 213 -14.90 -10.14 9.71
N ASP A 214 -15.61 -11.08 9.09
CA ASP A 214 -15.26 -12.51 9.18
C ASP A 214 -13.92 -12.82 8.51
N LYS A 215 -13.61 -12.14 7.40
CA LYS A 215 -12.31 -12.24 6.74
C LYS A 215 -11.23 -11.71 7.67
N ALA A 216 -11.43 -10.53 8.26
CA ALA A 216 -10.51 -9.90 9.19
C ALA A 216 -10.18 -10.84 10.36
N HIS A 217 -11.19 -11.39 11.03
CA HIS A 217 -11.02 -12.35 12.12
C HIS A 217 -10.20 -13.58 11.67
N SER A 218 -10.47 -14.12 10.49
CA SER A 218 -9.71 -15.26 9.98
C SER A 218 -8.24 -14.94 9.63
N GLN A 219 -7.92 -13.68 9.33
CA GLN A 219 -6.58 -13.24 8.89
C GLN A 219 -5.79 -12.49 9.97
N LEU A 220 -6.37 -12.27 11.14
CA LEU A 220 -5.74 -11.60 12.26
C LEU A 220 -4.49 -12.38 12.71
N GLY A 221 -3.34 -11.73 12.75
CA GLY A 221 -2.06 -12.35 13.10
C GLY A 221 -1.34 -13.07 11.95
N THR A 222 -1.86 -13.00 10.72
CA THR A 222 -1.19 -13.54 9.52
C THR A 222 -0.23 -12.51 8.90
N SER A 223 0.86 -12.98 8.29
CA SER A 223 1.91 -12.09 7.75
C SER A 223 1.74 -11.82 6.26
N GLY A 224 1.32 -12.82 5.48
CA GLY A 224 0.88 -12.57 4.12
C GLY A 224 1.78 -12.92 2.95
N THR A 225 1.98 -11.97 2.04
CA THR A 225 2.46 -12.25 0.67
C THR A 225 3.38 -11.15 0.16
N GLY A 226 4.25 -11.48 -0.81
CA GLY A 226 5.16 -10.51 -1.42
C GLY A 226 6.33 -10.22 -0.47
N ASN A 227 6.61 -8.94 -0.21
CA ASN A 227 7.74 -8.51 0.61
C ASN A 227 7.47 -8.58 2.12
N HIS A 228 6.38 -9.22 2.55
CA HIS A 228 6.07 -9.43 3.96
C HIS A 228 6.99 -10.47 4.58
N PHE A 229 7.37 -10.27 5.84
CA PHE A 229 8.33 -11.12 6.54
C PHE A 229 8.17 -11.12 8.06
N VAL A 230 8.79 -12.12 8.68
CA VAL A 230 9.09 -12.25 10.11
C VAL A 230 10.56 -12.61 10.24
N ASP A 231 11.33 -11.68 10.80
CA ASP A 231 12.76 -11.83 11.01
C ASP A 231 13.06 -11.85 12.51
N ALA A 232 13.98 -12.71 12.92
CA ALA A 232 14.56 -12.70 14.26
C ALA A 232 16.07 -12.54 14.17
N GLY A 233 16.64 -11.76 15.06
CA GLY A 233 18.05 -11.37 14.99
C GLY A 233 18.48 -10.53 16.17
N ARG A 234 19.64 -9.90 16.03
CA ARG A 234 20.26 -9.09 17.09
C ARG A 234 20.01 -7.62 16.85
N LEU A 235 19.55 -6.92 17.88
CA LEU A 235 19.48 -5.47 17.91
C LEU A 235 20.65 -4.93 18.74
N ALA A 236 21.58 -4.25 18.08
CA ALA A 236 22.62 -3.46 18.73
C ALA A 236 22.08 -2.05 19.03
N VAL A 237 22.13 -1.67 20.31
CA VAL A 237 21.58 -0.43 20.85
C VAL A 237 22.70 0.39 21.47
N ASP A 238 22.95 1.57 20.91
CA ASP A 238 23.89 2.55 21.46
C ASP A 238 23.22 3.50 22.47
N ALA A 239 23.95 4.50 22.97
CA ALA A 239 23.42 5.47 23.93
C ALA A 239 22.16 6.22 23.43
N SER A 240 22.10 6.57 22.13
CA SER A 240 20.95 7.24 21.53
C SER A 240 19.75 6.30 21.41
N GLY A 241 20.00 5.05 21.00
CA GLY A 241 19.00 3.99 20.96
C GLY A 241 18.44 3.68 22.34
N ALA A 242 19.32 3.57 23.35
CA ALA A 242 18.98 3.26 24.73
C ALA A 242 18.02 4.31 25.31
N GLU A 243 18.34 5.59 25.12
CA GLU A 243 17.47 6.71 25.50
C GLU A 243 16.09 6.63 24.83
N ALA A 244 16.06 6.47 23.50
CA ALA A 244 14.80 6.46 22.74
C ALA A 244 13.91 5.24 23.06
N LEU A 245 14.52 4.07 23.25
CA LEU A 245 13.81 2.82 23.51
C LEU A 245 13.48 2.61 24.99
N GLY A 246 14.07 3.40 25.89
CA GLY A 246 13.90 3.25 27.34
C GLY A 246 14.57 1.98 27.90
N ILE A 247 15.68 1.54 27.29
CA ILE A 247 16.45 0.36 27.69
C ILE A 247 17.93 0.71 27.85
N SER A 248 18.77 -0.22 28.30
CA SER A 248 20.22 -0.01 28.41
C SER A 248 20.93 -0.18 27.06
N GLU A 249 22.16 0.33 26.97
CA GLU A 249 23.07 -0.02 25.86
C GLU A 249 23.37 -1.51 25.86
N GLY A 250 23.47 -2.11 24.68
CA GLY A 250 23.81 -3.52 24.55
C GLY A 250 23.25 -4.18 23.31
N THR A 251 23.30 -5.51 23.32
CA THR A 251 22.77 -6.35 22.24
C THR A 251 21.62 -7.16 22.78
N TYR A 252 20.51 -7.17 22.05
CA TYR A 252 19.25 -7.78 22.45
C TYR A 252 18.73 -8.73 21.38
N LEU A 253 17.94 -9.74 21.78
CA LEU A 253 17.10 -10.46 20.83
C LEU A 253 16.01 -9.49 20.34
N ALA A 254 15.76 -9.48 19.04
CA ALA A 254 14.65 -8.75 18.47
C ALA A 254 13.92 -9.57 17.42
N VAL A 255 12.61 -9.32 17.30
CA VAL A 255 11.76 -9.84 16.23
C VAL A 255 11.19 -8.66 15.47
N LEU A 256 11.46 -8.62 14.16
CA LEU A 256 10.98 -7.61 13.22
C LEU A 256 9.96 -8.25 12.27
N THR A 257 8.78 -7.64 12.16
CA THR A 257 7.76 -8.09 11.22
C THR A 257 7.39 -6.98 10.24
N HIS A 258 7.07 -7.39 9.03
CA HIS A 258 6.57 -6.52 7.96
C HIS A 258 5.31 -7.14 7.37
N SER A 259 4.17 -6.49 7.59
CA SER A 259 2.88 -6.94 7.07
C SER A 259 1.91 -5.77 6.95
N GLY A 260 0.64 -6.04 6.66
CA GLY A 260 -0.36 -4.99 6.44
C GLY A 260 -1.77 -5.49 6.72
N SER A 261 -2.75 -4.79 6.18
CA SER A 261 -4.18 -5.09 6.42
C SER A 261 -4.72 -6.26 5.59
N ARG A 262 -3.84 -7.08 5.01
CA ARG A 262 -4.17 -8.35 4.35
C ARG A 262 -5.24 -8.21 3.26
N GLY A 263 -6.12 -9.21 3.14
CA GLY A 263 -7.21 -9.19 2.19
C GLY A 263 -8.28 -8.14 2.50
N VAL A 264 -8.30 -7.58 3.71
CA VAL A 264 -9.21 -6.48 4.10
C VAL A 264 -8.80 -5.21 3.34
N GLY A 265 -7.57 -4.75 3.52
CA GLY A 265 -7.03 -3.58 2.82
C GLY A 265 -7.06 -3.71 1.31
N ALA A 266 -6.66 -4.87 0.79
CA ALA A 266 -6.69 -5.11 -0.65
C ALA A 266 -8.12 -5.02 -1.23
N THR A 267 -9.14 -5.47 -0.49
CA THR A 267 -10.54 -5.35 -0.95
C THR A 267 -11.00 -3.90 -0.92
N ILE A 268 -10.66 -3.16 0.13
CA ILE A 268 -10.98 -1.73 0.29
C ILE A 268 -10.29 -0.91 -0.81
N ALA A 269 -8.98 -1.06 -0.98
CA ALA A 269 -8.20 -0.35 -1.99
C ALA A 269 -8.76 -0.57 -3.38
N ASN A 270 -9.07 -1.83 -3.77
CA ASN A 270 -9.61 -2.13 -5.09
C ASN A 270 -10.99 -1.49 -5.33
N ARG A 271 -11.88 -1.52 -4.32
CA ARG A 271 -13.21 -0.92 -4.40
C ARG A 271 -13.12 0.59 -4.60
N TYR A 272 -12.45 1.29 -3.69
CA TYR A 272 -12.41 2.75 -3.71
C TYR A 272 -11.52 3.30 -4.81
N SER A 273 -10.49 2.57 -5.24
CA SER A 273 -9.74 2.92 -6.46
C SER A 273 -10.60 2.89 -7.73
N LYS A 274 -11.55 1.94 -7.83
CA LYS A 274 -12.49 1.91 -8.95
C LYS A 274 -13.46 3.08 -8.88
N LEU A 275 -13.95 3.41 -7.68
CA LEU A 275 -14.85 4.55 -7.45
C LEU A 275 -14.15 5.88 -7.74
N ALA A 276 -12.93 6.09 -7.23
CA ALA A 276 -12.15 7.29 -7.48
C ALA A 276 -11.95 7.56 -8.98
N ARG A 277 -11.66 6.53 -9.78
CA ARG A 277 -11.53 6.65 -11.24
C ARG A 277 -12.83 7.02 -11.97
N ALA A 278 -13.98 6.68 -11.38
CA ALA A 278 -15.28 7.04 -11.92
C ALA A 278 -15.68 8.46 -11.51
N GLU A 279 -15.37 8.84 -10.27
CA GLU A 279 -15.65 10.16 -9.70
C GLU A 279 -14.75 11.24 -10.29
N THR A 280 -13.48 10.91 -10.51
CA THR A 280 -12.47 11.83 -11.04
C THR A 280 -11.92 11.28 -12.35
N PRO A 281 -12.59 11.53 -13.50
CA PRO A 281 -12.13 11.07 -14.80
C PRO A 281 -10.90 11.87 -15.23
N LEU A 282 -9.72 11.26 -15.09
CA LEU A 282 -8.44 11.83 -15.54
C LEU A 282 -8.02 11.25 -16.89
N PRO A 283 -7.11 11.95 -17.63
CA PRO A 283 -6.40 11.36 -18.76
C PRO A 283 -5.80 10.00 -18.41
N ARG A 284 -5.68 9.12 -19.42
CA ARG A 284 -5.30 7.71 -19.23
C ARG A 284 -4.00 7.54 -18.42
N GLU A 285 -3.03 8.41 -18.65
CA GLU A 285 -1.73 8.42 -17.98
C GLU A 285 -1.81 8.83 -16.49
N LEU A 286 -2.79 9.65 -16.11
CA LEU A 286 -3.02 10.11 -14.74
C LEU A 286 -4.14 9.34 -14.03
N GLN A 287 -4.81 8.41 -14.71
CA GLN A 287 -5.98 7.72 -14.18
C GLN A 287 -5.71 6.95 -12.87
N ALA A 288 -4.47 6.52 -12.64
CA ALA A 288 -4.06 5.89 -11.38
C ALA A 288 -3.96 6.88 -10.19
N LEU A 289 -4.09 8.18 -10.44
CA LEU A 289 -3.99 9.26 -9.45
C LEU A 289 -5.36 9.87 -9.11
N ALA A 290 -6.44 9.27 -9.61
CA ALA A 290 -7.80 9.69 -9.30
C ALA A 290 -8.07 9.69 -7.78
N TRP A 291 -8.81 10.69 -7.31
CA TRP A 291 -9.06 10.93 -5.90
C TRP A 291 -10.54 10.93 -5.56
N LEU A 292 -10.84 11.05 -4.27
CA LEU A 292 -12.16 11.28 -3.70
C LEU A 292 -12.04 12.53 -2.80
N GLY A 293 -12.95 13.50 -2.95
CA GLY A 293 -13.01 14.66 -2.05
C GLY A 293 -13.47 14.24 -0.67
N LEU A 294 -12.81 14.70 0.40
CA LEU A 294 -13.16 14.33 1.77
C LEU A 294 -14.50 14.92 2.23
N GLU A 295 -14.99 15.96 1.57
CA GLU A 295 -16.33 16.52 1.76
C GLU A 295 -17.44 15.62 1.21
N THR A 296 -17.10 14.61 0.41
CA THR A 296 -18.07 13.71 -0.23
C THR A 296 -18.34 12.46 0.62
N GLU A 297 -19.50 11.84 0.43
CA GLU A 297 -19.84 10.56 1.07
C GLU A 297 -18.80 9.47 0.72
N LEU A 298 -18.40 9.38 -0.55
CA LEU A 298 -17.39 8.40 -0.98
C LEU A 298 -16.02 8.63 -0.34
N GLY A 299 -15.61 9.90 -0.18
CA GLY A 299 -14.39 10.26 0.52
C GLY A 299 -14.44 9.85 1.99
N GLN A 300 -15.53 10.14 2.69
CA GLN A 300 -15.72 9.74 4.10
C GLN A 300 -15.79 8.23 4.28
N GLU A 301 -16.45 7.51 3.37
CA GLU A 301 -16.48 6.05 3.38
C GLU A 301 -15.08 5.45 3.19
N TYR A 302 -14.30 5.96 2.23
CA TYR A 302 -12.92 5.49 2.04
C TYR A 302 -12.05 5.84 3.24
N TRP A 303 -12.17 7.06 3.78
CA TRP A 303 -11.42 7.50 4.95
C TRP A 303 -11.66 6.59 6.16
N THR A 304 -12.93 6.29 6.45
CA THR A 304 -13.33 5.35 7.51
C THR A 304 -12.75 3.95 7.25
N SER A 305 -12.90 3.47 6.01
CA SER A 305 -12.41 2.15 5.61
C SER A 305 -10.88 2.02 5.73
N MET A 306 -10.14 3.05 5.30
CA MET A 306 -8.69 3.12 5.38
C MET A 306 -8.23 3.13 6.83
N ASN A 307 -8.85 3.93 7.69
CA ASN A 307 -8.52 4.01 9.12
C ASN A 307 -8.79 2.70 9.86
N LEU A 308 -9.91 2.03 9.59
CA LEU A 308 -10.18 0.69 10.11
C LEU A 308 -9.13 -0.33 9.63
N ALA A 309 -8.75 -0.29 8.36
CA ALA A 309 -7.66 -1.13 7.83
C ALA A 309 -6.33 -0.84 8.54
N GLY A 310 -6.06 0.42 8.90
CA GLY A 310 -4.93 0.84 9.72
C GLY A 310 -4.88 0.18 11.09
N ARG A 311 -5.98 0.26 11.82
CA ARG A 311 -6.11 -0.38 13.14
C ARG A 311 -6.04 -1.90 13.04
N PHE A 312 -6.63 -2.49 12.00
CA PHE A 312 -6.55 -3.92 11.74
C PHE A 312 -5.13 -4.39 11.42
N ALA A 313 -4.36 -3.63 10.63
CA ALA A 313 -2.95 -3.93 10.37
C ALA A 313 -2.14 -3.92 11.68
N SER A 314 -2.32 -2.91 12.54
CA SER A 314 -1.69 -2.87 13.87
C SER A 314 -2.00 -4.13 14.68
N ALA A 315 -3.29 -4.46 14.80
CA ALA A 315 -3.74 -5.63 15.52
C ALA A 315 -3.11 -6.94 15.00
N CYS A 316 -2.93 -7.08 13.68
CA CYS A 316 -2.23 -8.25 13.12
C CYS A 316 -0.80 -8.38 13.65
N HIS A 317 -0.06 -7.27 13.76
CA HIS A 317 1.30 -7.29 14.27
C HIS A 317 1.32 -7.59 15.78
N HIS A 318 0.54 -6.88 16.58
CA HIS A 318 0.46 -7.10 18.04
C HIS A 318 0.06 -8.55 18.35
N THR A 319 -1.01 -9.05 17.73
CA THR A 319 -1.47 -10.43 17.91
C THR A 319 -0.45 -11.48 17.43
N LEU A 320 0.41 -11.17 16.46
CA LEU A 320 1.51 -12.06 16.05
C LEU A 320 2.65 -12.05 17.08
N HIS A 321 3.06 -10.86 17.52
CA HIS A 321 4.16 -10.69 18.47
C HIS A 321 3.80 -11.26 19.85
N GLU A 322 2.57 -11.04 20.33
CA GLU A 322 2.05 -11.62 21.58
C GLU A 322 2.02 -13.14 21.53
N ALA A 323 1.53 -13.73 20.43
CA ALA A 323 1.49 -15.18 20.28
C ALA A 323 2.91 -15.80 20.24
N LEU A 324 3.84 -15.14 19.53
CA LEU A 324 5.24 -15.56 19.49
C LEU A 324 5.89 -15.48 20.87
N ALA A 325 5.70 -14.37 21.58
CA ALA A 325 6.24 -14.14 22.92
C ALA A 325 5.69 -15.18 23.92
N ALA A 326 4.38 -15.39 23.92
CA ALA A 326 3.72 -16.39 24.77
C ALA A 326 4.21 -17.82 24.49
N SER A 327 4.37 -18.20 23.22
CA SER A 327 4.87 -19.53 22.82
C SER A 327 6.34 -19.76 23.20
N LEU A 328 7.12 -18.70 23.40
CA LEU A 328 8.52 -18.77 23.85
C LEU A 328 8.69 -18.53 25.36
N GLY A 329 7.66 -18.03 26.05
CA GLY A 329 7.71 -17.68 27.47
C GLY A 329 8.57 -16.45 27.77
N ILE A 330 8.59 -15.49 26.85
CA ILE A 330 9.36 -14.23 26.93
C ILE A 330 8.40 -13.04 26.81
N GLU A 331 8.86 -11.85 27.20
CA GLU A 331 8.07 -10.61 27.11
C GLU A 331 8.91 -9.50 26.46
N PRO A 332 8.32 -8.65 25.59
CA PRO A 332 9.04 -7.53 25.02
C PRO A 332 9.33 -6.46 26.07
N ILE A 333 10.56 -5.93 26.06
CA ILE A 333 11.01 -4.81 26.92
C ILE A 333 10.91 -3.45 26.21
N ALA A 334 10.85 -3.46 24.88
CA ALA A 334 10.59 -2.27 24.06
C ALA A 334 9.94 -2.68 22.74
N GLN A 335 9.16 -1.78 22.16
CA GLN A 335 8.52 -1.98 20.86
C GLN A 335 8.55 -0.71 20.02
N VAL A 336 8.77 -0.86 18.72
CA VAL A 336 8.71 0.23 17.73
C VAL A 336 7.81 -0.20 16.59
N GLU A 337 6.92 0.68 16.16
CA GLU A 337 5.97 0.40 15.09
C GLU A 337 5.76 1.64 14.21
N ASN A 338 5.76 1.48 12.89
CA ASN A 338 5.53 2.58 11.95
C ASN A 338 4.80 2.14 10.68
N HIS A 339 3.87 2.99 10.21
CA HIS A 339 3.22 2.83 8.91
C HIS A 339 4.15 3.25 7.77
N HIS A 340 3.94 2.67 6.59
CA HIS A 340 4.55 3.18 5.37
C HIS A 340 3.66 3.21 4.12
N ASN A 341 2.39 2.79 4.21
CA ASN A 341 1.37 2.93 3.16
C ASN A 341 0.08 3.50 3.75
N PHE A 342 -0.04 4.81 3.90
CA PHE A 342 -1.21 5.41 4.57
C PHE A 342 -1.39 6.88 4.20
N ALA A 343 -2.50 7.47 4.63
CA ALA A 343 -2.73 8.90 4.52
C ALA A 343 -3.17 9.50 5.86
N TRP A 344 -2.70 10.70 6.16
CA TRP A 344 -3.02 11.43 7.40
C TRP A 344 -3.43 12.86 7.08
N ILE A 345 -4.34 13.42 7.88
CA ILE A 345 -4.60 14.85 7.87
C ILE A 345 -3.53 15.49 8.77
N GLU A 346 -2.71 16.36 8.20
CA GLU A 346 -1.58 17.00 8.89
C GLU A 346 -1.54 18.49 8.54
N THR A 347 -0.99 19.29 9.44
CA THR A 347 -0.71 20.71 9.16
C THR A 347 0.76 20.87 8.81
N HIS A 348 1.03 21.48 7.64
CA HIS A 348 2.38 21.75 7.14
C HIS A 348 2.48 23.20 6.67
N GLU A 349 3.69 23.77 6.72
CA GLU A 349 3.99 25.05 6.07
C GLU A 349 4.24 24.81 4.58
N ILE A 350 3.35 25.34 3.73
CA ILE A 350 3.38 25.22 2.28
C ILE A 350 3.26 26.62 1.69
N ASP A 351 4.23 27.01 0.86
CA ASP A 351 4.36 28.37 0.30
C ASP A 351 4.36 29.48 1.38
N GLY A 352 4.91 29.19 2.56
CA GLY A 352 4.99 30.12 3.69
C GLY A 352 3.71 30.26 4.52
N GLU A 353 2.70 29.43 4.26
CA GLU A 353 1.43 29.42 5.00
C GLU A 353 1.16 28.04 5.62
N ALA A 354 0.60 28.02 6.83
CA ALA A 354 0.15 26.79 7.45
C ALA A 354 -1.12 26.28 6.74
N ARG A 355 -1.06 25.06 6.20
CA ARG A 355 -2.17 24.41 5.50
C ARG A 355 -2.46 23.04 6.08
N GLU A 356 -3.74 22.75 6.28
CA GLU A 356 -4.21 21.40 6.58
C GLU A 356 -4.33 20.62 5.28
N VAL A 357 -3.63 19.50 5.18
CA VAL A 357 -3.51 18.69 3.97
C VAL A 357 -3.57 17.20 4.29
N VAL A 358 -3.98 16.41 3.31
CA VAL A 358 -3.98 14.94 3.37
C VAL A 358 -2.65 14.42 2.83
N VAL A 359 -1.73 14.07 3.72
CA VAL A 359 -0.40 13.58 3.38
C VAL A 359 -0.45 12.09 3.12
N HIS A 360 -0.30 11.71 1.85
CA HIS A 360 -0.19 10.33 1.40
C HIS A 360 1.26 9.90 1.44
N ARG A 361 1.56 8.80 2.11
CA ARG A 361 2.89 8.17 2.09
C ARG A 361 2.76 6.76 1.53
N LYS A 362 3.53 6.47 0.48
CA LYS A 362 3.61 5.16 -0.15
C LYS A 362 5.03 4.67 -0.18
N GLY A 363 5.33 3.65 0.61
CA GLY A 363 6.71 3.31 0.93
C GLY A 363 7.47 4.49 1.49
N ALA A 364 6.85 5.29 2.35
CA ALA A 364 7.50 6.35 3.10
C ALA A 364 6.87 6.40 4.49
N THR A 365 7.63 6.75 5.51
CA THR A 365 7.18 6.68 6.90
C THR A 365 7.17 8.06 7.56
N PRO A 366 6.27 8.33 8.52
CA PRO A 366 6.35 9.54 9.34
C PRO A 366 7.71 9.64 10.05
N ALA A 367 8.30 10.82 9.98
CA ALA A 367 9.62 11.17 10.53
C ALA A 367 9.59 12.58 11.15
N GLY A 368 8.50 12.89 11.86
CA GLY A 368 8.43 14.07 12.74
C GLY A 368 9.55 14.04 13.78
N GLU A 369 9.87 15.19 14.38
CA GLU A 369 10.94 15.28 15.38
C GLU A 369 10.71 14.28 16.52
N GLY A 370 11.68 13.40 16.76
CA GLY A 370 11.63 12.38 17.81
C GLY A 370 10.75 11.15 17.48
N VAL A 371 10.01 11.16 16.37
CA VAL A 371 9.16 10.01 15.97
C VAL A 371 10.05 8.83 15.63
N LEU A 372 9.83 7.70 16.31
CA LEU A 372 10.56 6.47 16.04
C LEU A 372 9.96 5.70 14.86
N GLY A 373 10.81 5.00 14.12
CA GLY A 373 10.39 4.08 13.08
C GLY A 373 11.44 3.01 12.81
N VAL A 374 11.08 2.03 11.97
CA VAL A 374 11.99 1.01 11.48
C VAL A 374 12.12 1.14 9.97
N VAL A 375 13.37 1.12 9.49
CA VAL A 375 13.74 1.13 8.07
C VAL A 375 14.44 -0.19 7.75
N PRO A 376 13.74 -1.20 7.21
CA PRO A 376 14.33 -2.47 6.82
C PRO A 376 15.24 -2.37 5.59
N GLY A 377 16.29 -3.19 5.59
CA GLY A 377 17.08 -3.48 4.40
C GLY A 377 16.36 -4.48 3.48
N SER A 378 16.92 -5.67 3.36
CA SER A 378 16.35 -6.82 2.64
C SER A 378 16.71 -8.10 3.38
N GLN A 379 16.47 -9.27 2.76
CA GLN A 379 16.96 -10.56 3.27
C GLN A 379 18.45 -10.47 3.63
N GLY A 380 18.79 -10.60 4.90
CA GLY A 380 20.18 -10.61 5.36
C GLY A 380 20.96 -9.28 5.29
N HIS A 381 20.33 -8.18 4.89
CA HIS A 381 20.88 -6.83 5.12
C HIS A 381 20.38 -6.30 6.47
N PRO A 382 21.12 -5.39 7.12
CA PRO A 382 20.67 -4.80 8.37
C PRO A 382 19.37 -4.00 8.17
N SER A 383 18.61 -3.90 9.25
CA SER A 383 17.51 -2.94 9.40
C SER A 383 17.88 -1.95 10.50
N TYR A 384 17.26 -0.79 10.50
CA TYR A 384 17.59 0.26 11.47
C TYR A 384 16.36 0.76 12.18
N VAL A 385 16.46 0.93 13.51
CA VAL A 385 15.55 1.82 14.23
C VAL A 385 16.06 3.22 13.99
N VAL A 386 15.15 4.11 13.56
CA VAL A 386 15.46 5.49 13.24
C VAL A 386 14.62 6.45 14.09
N ARG A 387 15.16 7.64 14.31
CA ARG A 387 14.50 8.78 14.95
C ARG A 387 14.33 9.90 13.91
N GLY A 388 13.09 10.35 13.71
CA GLY A 388 12.77 11.42 12.77
C GLY A 388 13.34 12.77 13.21
N LYS A 389 13.78 13.58 12.24
CA LYS A 389 14.34 14.92 12.45
C LYS A 389 13.35 16.05 12.20
N GLY A 390 12.12 15.74 11.80
CA GLY A 390 11.06 16.75 11.62
C GLY A 390 11.29 17.70 10.45
N SER A 391 11.93 17.26 9.37
CA SER A 391 12.17 18.10 8.19
C SER A 391 10.86 18.48 7.50
N CYS A 392 10.52 19.77 7.49
CA CYS A 392 9.32 20.28 6.80
C CYS A 392 9.40 20.05 5.27
N ARG A 393 10.61 20.03 4.70
CA ARG A 393 10.84 19.80 3.26
C ARG A 393 10.36 18.42 2.80
N SER A 394 10.37 17.43 3.69
CA SER A 394 9.88 16.07 3.39
C SER A 394 8.45 15.83 3.89
N LEU A 395 7.74 16.88 4.32
CA LEU A 395 6.45 16.77 5.01
C LEU A 395 6.57 15.83 6.22
N HIS A 396 7.65 16.00 6.99
CA HIS A 396 8.00 15.16 8.14
C HIS A 396 8.00 13.67 7.78
N SER A 397 8.68 13.29 6.69
CA SER A 397 8.74 11.91 6.20
C SER A 397 10.16 11.44 5.92
N ALA A 398 10.37 10.13 5.94
CA ALA A 398 11.61 9.44 5.58
C ALA A 398 11.32 8.18 4.74
N SER A 399 12.38 7.56 4.21
CA SER A 399 12.32 6.27 3.50
C SER A 399 11.66 5.19 4.36
N HIS A 400 11.06 4.19 3.73
CA HIS A 400 10.53 3.03 4.44
C HIS A 400 11.42 1.79 4.39
N GLY A 401 12.47 1.76 3.56
CA GLY A 401 13.38 0.63 3.48
C GLY A 401 14.50 0.88 2.47
N ALA A 402 15.18 -0.18 2.04
CA ALA A 402 16.23 -0.05 1.01
C ALA A 402 15.66 0.33 -0.38
N GLY A 403 14.43 -0.11 -0.70
CA GLY A 403 13.86 0.09 -2.02
C GLY A 403 14.48 -0.82 -3.09
N ARG A 404 13.71 -1.12 -4.14
CA ARG A 404 14.15 -2.05 -5.18
C ARG A 404 15.00 -1.34 -6.23
N GLN A 405 16.12 -1.95 -6.60
CA GLN A 405 16.90 -1.53 -7.77
C GLN A 405 16.55 -2.34 -9.03
N MET A 406 15.85 -3.48 -8.87
CA MET A 406 15.35 -4.27 -10.00
C MET A 406 13.93 -4.81 -9.75
N GLY A 407 13.17 -4.91 -10.85
CA GLY A 407 11.81 -5.45 -10.80
C GLY A 407 11.78 -6.94 -10.43
N ARG A 408 10.68 -7.41 -9.82
CA ARG A 408 10.50 -8.81 -9.39
C ARG A 408 10.81 -9.85 -10.47
N LYS A 409 10.26 -9.66 -11.68
CA LYS A 409 10.50 -10.56 -12.83
C LYS A 409 11.95 -10.57 -13.29
N GLN A 410 12.65 -9.44 -13.13
CA GLN A 410 14.06 -9.34 -13.46
C GLN A 410 14.88 -10.11 -12.42
N ALA A 411 14.63 -9.87 -11.13
CA ALA A 411 15.29 -10.59 -10.02
C ALA A 411 15.18 -12.12 -10.18
N ILE A 412 13.98 -12.65 -10.41
CA ILE A 412 13.74 -14.08 -10.64
C ILE A 412 14.55 -14.61 -11.84
N ARG A 413 14.68 -13.82 -12.90
CA ARG A 413 15.34 -14.23 -14.14
C ARG A 413 16.87 -14.16 -14.05
N THR A 414 17.40 -13.17 -13.33
CA THR A 414 18.83 -12.82 -13.40
C THR A 414 19.63 -13.26 -12.18
N ILE A 415 19.01 -13.46 -11.02
CA ILE A 415 19.71 -13.83 -9.79
C ILE A 415 19.72 -15.36 -9.63
N PRO A 416 20.88 -16.02 -9.65
CA PRO A 416 20.96 -17.45 -9.37
C PRO A 416 20.63 -17.76 -7.91
N LYS A 417 19.78 -18.78 -7.69
CA LYS A 417 19.41 -19.22 -6.33
C LYS A 417 20.62 -19.63 -5.48
N ALA A 418 21.63 -20.26 -6.09
CA ALA A 418 22.85 -20.66 -5.41
C ALA A 418 23.65 -19.44 -4.90
N GLU A 419 23.74 -18.39 -5.70
CA GLU A 419 24.43 -17.14 -5.34
C GLU A 419 23.74 -16.45 -4.17
N ARG A 420 22.40 -16.31 -4.21
CA ARG A 420 21.61 -15.78 -3.09
C ARG A 420 21.84 -16.60 -1.81
N ASN A 421 21.74 -17.92 -1.90
CA ASN A 421 21.86 -18.79 -0.73
C ASN A 421 23.27 -18.73 -0.13
N GLU A 422 24.31 -18.66 -0.96
CA GLU A 422 25.69 -18.51 -0.52
C GLU A 422 25.89 -17.16 0.17
N TRP A 423 25.40 -16.07 -0.43
CA TRP A 423 25.48 -14.73 0.14
C TRP A 423 24.83 -14.63 1.53
N LEU A 424 23.69 -15.30 1.72
CA LEU A 424 22.99 -15.38 3.01
C LEU A 424 23.79 -16.21 4.02
N ARG A 425 24.34 -17.35 3.59
CA ARG A 425 25.15 -18.25 4.43
C ARG A 425 26.42 -17.56 4.95
N GLU A 426 27.09 -16.78 4.11
CA GLU A 426 28.27 -15.98 4.48
C GLU A 426 27.97 -14.96 5.58
N ARG A 427 26.71 -14.53 5.70
CA ARG A 427 26.22 -13.58 6.71
C ARG A 427 25.54 -14.25 7.90
N GLY A 428 25.56 -15.57 7.99
CA GLY A 428 24.93 -16.31 9.09
C GLY A 428 23.40 -16.30 9.05
N VAL A 429 22.79 -15.95 7.91
CA VAL A 429 21.33 -15.81 7.78
C VAL A 429 20.72 -17.14 7.38
N GLU A 430 19.85 -17.68 8.23
CA GLU A 430 19.02 -18.83 7.92
C GLU A 430 17.69 -18.42 7.30
N LEU A 431 17.48 -18.82 6.05
CA LEU A 431 16.23 -18.57 5.33
C LEU A 431 15.24 -19.73 5.55
N LEU A 432 14.17 -19.47 6.29
CA LEU A 432 13.07 -20.42 6.51
C LEU A 432 12.13 -20.53 5.30
N GLY A 433 11.98 -19.47 4.52
CA GLY A 433 11.16 -19.44 3.32
C GLY A 433 11.23 -18.09 2.64
N SER A 434 11.31 -18.06 1.31
CA SER A 434 11.17 -16.83 0.51
C SER A 434 11.14 -17.10 -0.99
N GLY A 435 10.46 -16.23 -1.74
CA GLY A 435 10.55 -16.09 -3.19
C GLY A 435 11.92 -15.60 -3.68
N MET A 436 12.23 -15.88 -4.95
CA MET A 436 13.45 -15.36 -5.59
C MET A 436 13.37 -13.87 -5.95
N ASP A 437 12.15 -13.32 -6.04
CA ASP A 437 11.94 -11.90 -6.29
C ASP A 437 12.37 -11.02 -5.12
N GLU A 438 12.53 -11.57 -3.93
CA GLU A 438 12.94 -10.86 -2.72
C GLU A 438 14.43 -11.03 -2.37
N ALA A 439 15.23 -11.60 -3.29
CA ALA A 439 16.68 -11.77 -3.10
C ALA A 439 17.39 -10.45 -2.72
N PRO A 440 18.41 -10.48 -1.85
CA PRO A 440 19.10 -9.28 -1.36
C PRO A 440 19.67 -8.42 -2.48
N GLN A 441 20.21 -9.04 -3.53
CA GLN A 441 20.77 -8.34 -4.69
C GLN A 441 19.72 -7.53 -5.48
N ALA A 442 18.42 -7.72 -5.22
CA ALA A 442 17.36 -6.97 -5.88
C ALA A 442 17.09 -5.58 -5.26
N TYR A 443 17.69 -5.32 -4.10
CA TYR A 443 17.49 -4.11 -3.29
C TYR A 443 18.72 -3.21 -3.34
N LYS A 444 18.50 -1.90 -3.17
CA LYS A 444 19.59 -0.92 -3.04
C LYS A 444 20.37 -1.18 -1.74
N ASP A 445 21.53 -0.55 -1.61
CA ASP A 445 22.26 -0.56 -0.35
C ASP A 445 21.53 0.30 0.69
N ILE A 446 21.15 -0.31 1.81
CA ILE A 446 20.41 0.36 2.89
C ILE A 446 21.26 1.45 3.56
N ASP A 447 22.57 1.27 3.65
CA ASP A 447 23.46 2.23 4.30
C ASP A 447 23.59 3.50 3.45
N GLU A 448 23.63 3.33 2.12
CA GLU A 448 23.61 4.45 1.16
C GLU A 448 22.28 5.21 1.21
N VAL A 449 21.16 4.49 1.25
CA VAL A 449 19.81 5.08 1.39
C VAL A 449 19.68 5.91 2.67
N LEU A 450 20.19 5.42 3.80
CA LEU A 450 20.18 6.16 5.07
C LEU A 450 21.12 7.37 5.04
N ALA A 451 22.30 7.24 4.46
CA ALA A 451 23.24 8.36 4.31
C ALA A 451 22.64 9.51 3.49
N LEU A 452 21.88 9.19 2.42
CA LEU A 452 21.27 10.17 1.53
C LEU A 452 20.08 10.93 2.15
N GLN A 453 19.57 10.50 3.30
CA GLN A 453 18.48 11.16 4.03
C GLN A 453 18.88 11.49 5.48
N ALA A 454 20.17 11.67 5.75
CA ALA A 454 20.66 11.94 7.10
C ALA A 454 20.06 13.23 7.71
N ASP A 455 19.46 14.12 6.92
CA ASP A 455 18.69 15.29 7.37
C ASP A 455 17.23 14.98 7.73
N LEU A 456 16.70 13.81 7.36
CA LEU A 456 15.32 13.39 7.59
C LEU A 456 15.18 12.46 8.81
N ALA A 457 16.12 11.54 8.97
CA ALA A 457 16.09 10.54 10.04
C ALA A 457 17.51 10.16 10.48
N GLU A 458 17.65 9.80 11.74
CA GLU A 458 18.89 9.33 12.36
C GLU A 458 18.77 7.85 12.74
N PRO A 459 19.66 6.96 12.27
CA PRO A 459 19.76 5.61 12.79
C PRO A 459 20.23 5.63 14.25
N ILE A 460 19.49 4.97 15.14
CA ILE A 460 19.76 4.92 16.60
C ILE A 460 19.93 3.49 17.13
N ALA A 461 19.57 2.48 16.34
CA ALA A 461 19.87 1.08 16.64
C ALA A 461 19.95 0.29 15.33
N ARG A 462 20.77 -0.77 15.33
CA ARG A 462 20.99 -1.63 14.17
C ARG A 462 20.49 -3.04 14.46
N PHE A 463 19.62 -3.55 13.61
CA PHE A 463 19.09 -4.91 13.66
C PHE A 463 19.74 -5.75 12.56
N ASP A 464 20.47 -6.80 12.94
CA ASP A 464 21.05 -7.77 12.02
C ASP A 464 20.22 -9.08 12.06
N PRO A 465 19.50 -9.43 10.97
CA PRO A 465 18.65 -10.62 10.95
C PRO A 465 19.48 -11.91 10.89
N GLU A 466 19.08 -12.94 11.63
CA GLU A 466 19.72 -14.27 11.63
C GLU A 466 18.77 -15.39 11.18
N ILE A 467 17.46 -15.22 11.40
CA ILE A 467 16.41 -16.14 10.97
C ILE A 467 15.38 -15.33 10.20
N VAL A 468 15.16 -15.65 8.94
CA VAL A 468 14.29 -14.90 8.02
C VAL A 468 13.19 -15.80 7.49
N LEU A 469 11.93 -15.42 7.67
CA LEU A 469 10.79 -16.05 7.03
C LEU A 469 10.00 -15.01 6.24
N MET A 470 9.96 -15.17 4.92
CA MET A 470 9.15 -14.35 4.01
C MET A 470 8.11 -15.21 3.29
N ALA A 471 7.18 -14.54 2.62
CA ALA A 471 6.26 -15.21 1.71
C ALA A 471 7.01 -15.94 0.60
N SER A 472 6.64 -17.20 0.36
CA SER A 472 7.11 -18.00 -0.77
C SER A 472 6.28 -17.72 -2.04
N ASP A 473 6.81 -18.11 -3.21
CA ASP A 473 6.21 -17.87 -4.53
C ASP A 473 4.83 -18.57 -4.68
N GLY A 474 3.76 -17.89 -4.25
CA GLY A 474 2.41 -18.03 -4.77
C GLY A 474 1.60 -19.27 -4.39
N LYS A 475 2.06 -20.13 -3.47
CA LYS A 475 1.23 -21.21 -2.93
C LYS A 475 0.94 -20.95 -1.46
N SER A 476 -0.33 -21.09 -1.05
CA SER A 476 -0.66 -21.22 0.37
C SER A 476 0.19 -22.35 0.93
N GLU A 477 1.11 -22.04 1.85
CA GLU A 477 1.68 -23.07 2.70
C GLU A 477 0.54 -23.50 3.63
N GLY A 478 -0.05 -24.64 3.28
CA GLY A 478 -1.32 -25.13 3.83
C GLY A 478 -1.25 -25.54 5.28
#